data_AF-A0A7S4EY70-F1
#
_entry.id   AF-A0A7S4EY70-F1
#
_cell.length_a   1.000
_cell.length_b   1.000
_cell.length_c   1.000
_cell.angle_alpha   90.00
_cell.angle_beta   90.00
_cell.angle_gamma   90.00
#
_symmetry.space_group_name_H-M   'P 1'
#
loop_
_entity.id
_entity.type
_entity.pdbx_description
1 polymer ?
#
loop_
_entity_poly.entity_id
_entity_poly.type
_entity_poly.pdbx_seq_one_letter_code
_entity_poly.pdbx_strand_id
1 'polypeptide(L)'
;CIPCSRDVAAVQAAMQLLLALAAASAALVPSETVPFKHGHRASPRALLVAQAPAAASAALIATPLAGYDGAVAAGVKKANMPVNKIFLLSILSGVHIAFGAFLMVSVGGACPGLAATNPGLQKMIFGAFGLPFGLMMTLVTGAELFTGNTALVTAAVLEGKASLPQLLKSWIVSFSGNFVGSLFMAAMVRLLRRAQFATDLACVKGLQRSARVEAARLRVSKCSICSTSELTLFSSGGEDGACG
;
A
#
# COMPACT_ATOMS: atom_id res chain seq x y z
N CYS A 1 9.46 -2.01 21.63
CA CYS A 1 8.45 -1.23 20.85
C CYS A 1 9.00 -0.55 19.58
N ILE A 2 10.32 -0.48 19.35
CA ILE A 2 10.95 0.21 18.21
C ILE A 2 10.68 -0.40 16.80
N PRO A 3 10.53 -1.73 16.59
CA PRO A 3 10.27 -2.24 15.25
C PRO A 3 8.87 -1.89 14.72
N CYS A 4 7.88 -1.78 15.61
CA CYS A 4 6.51 -1.43 15.24
C CYS A 4 6.39 0.03 14.76
N SER A 5 7.14 0.97 15.36
CA SER A 5 7.14 2.38 14.91
C SER A 5 7.87 2.61 13.58
N ARG A 6 8.79 1.71 13.18
CA ARG A 6 9.53 1.77 11.90
C ARG A 6 8.64 1.44 10.71
N ASP A 7 7.85 0.38 10.78
CA ASP A 7 6.92 0.02 9.71
C ASP A 7 5.81 1.08 9.58
N VAL A 8 5.32 1.64 10.70
CA VAL A 8 4.27 2.67 10.69
C VAL A 8 4.69 3.94 9.94
N ALA A 9 5.93 4.44 10.13
CA ALA A 9 6.40 5.63 9.41
C ALA A 9 6.58 5.38 7.90
N ALA A 10 7.07 4.20 7.51
CA ALA A 10 7.21 3.81 6.11
C ALA A 10 5.84 3.60 5.44
N VAL A 11 4.90 2.97 6.15
CA VAL A 11 3.50 2.84 5.73
C VAL A 11 2.86 4.21 5.57
N GLN A 12 3.08 5.14 6.50
CA GLN A 12 2.51 6.48 6.44
C GLN A 12 3.03 7.29 5.24
N ALA A 13 4.34 7.28 4.98
CA ALA A 13 4.94 7.96 3.83
C ALA A 13 4.50 7.33 2.50
N ALA A 14 4.46 6.00 2.43
CA ALA A 14 3.96 5.27 1.27
C ALA A 14 2.47 5.56 1.04
N MET A 15 1.66 5.66 2.10
CA MET A 15 0.24 5.97 2.04
C MET A 15 0.00 7.43 1.59
N GLN A 16 0.82 8.38 2.03
CA GLN A 16 0.75 9.77 1.55
C GLN A 16 1.12 9.90 0.08
N LEU A 17 2.13 9.18 -0.40
CA LEU A 17 2.45 9.17 -1.83
C LEU A 17 1.36 8.45 -2.63
N LEU A 18 0.78 7.37 -2.10
CA LEU A 18 -0.36 6.69 -2.72
C LEU A 18 -1.57 7.62 -2.83
N LEU A 19 -1.89 8.36 -1.76
CA LEU A 19 -2.96 9.36 -1.76
C LEU A 19 -2.68 10.48 -2.76
N ALA A 20 -1.43 10.94 -2.87
CA ALA A 20 -1.05 11.94 -3.86
C ALA A 20 -1.15 11.39 -5.30
N LEU A 21 -0.73 10.15 -5.54
CA LEU A 21 -0.86 9.47 -6.83
C LEU A 21 -2.34 9.22 -7.18
N ALA A 22 -3.14 8.78 -6.21
CA ALA A 22 -4.58 8.57 -6.34
C ALA A 22 -5.30 9.89 -6.66
N ALA A 23 -4.97 10.97 -5.95
CA ALA A 23 -5.49 12.32 -6.21
C ALA A 23 -5.05 12.84 -7.60
N ALA A 24 -3.80 12.60 -8.01
CA ALA A 24 -3.33 12.94 -9.36
C ALA A 24 -4.07 12.12 -10.44
N SER A 25 -4.41 10.87 -10.16
CA SER A 25 -5.20 10.03 -11.07
C SER A 25 -6.70 10.36 -11.11
N ALA A 26 -7.24 11.08 -10.12
CA ALA A 26 -8.58 11.64 -10.21
C ALA A 26 -8.70 12.70 -11.34
N ALA A 27 -7.58 13.28 -11.79
CA ALA A 27 -7.55 14.13 -12.99
C ALA A 27 -7.57 13.33 -14.31
N LEU A 28 -7.24 12.03 -14.27
CA LEU A 28 -7.25 11.10 -15.41
C LEU A 28 -8.55 10.29 -15.51
N VAL A 29 -9.28 10.20 -14.39
CA VAL A 29 -10.61 9.61 -14.28
C VAL A 29 -11.60 10.76 -14.14
N PRO A 30 -12.16 11.29 -15.25
CA PRO A 30 -13.35 12.11 -15.10
C PRO A 30 -14.39 11.27 -14.35
N SER A 31 -15.00 11.86 -13.32
CA SER A 31 -16.15 11.30 -12.63
C SER A 31 -17.23 11.00 -13.67
N GLU A 32 -17.33 9.76 -14.12
CA GLU A 32 -18.51 9.33 -14.86
C GLU A 32 -19.58 8.98 -13.82
N THR A 33 -20.21 10.02 -13.29
CA THR A 33 -21.62 9.90 -12.90
C THR A 33 -22.35 9.41 -14.15
N VAL A 34 -22.88 8.19 -14.12
CA VAL A 34 -23.73 7.65 -15.18
C VAL A 34 -24.87 8.65 -15.41
N PRO A 35 -24.88 9.43 -16.50
CA PRO A 35 -25.97 10.36 -16.74
C PRO A 35 -27.07 9.53 -17.41
N PHE A 36 -28.07 9.15 -16.62
CA PHE A 36 -29.33 8.59 -17.12
C PHE A 36 -30.07 9.68 -17.92
N LYS A 37 -29.73 9.86 -19.20
CA LYS A 37 -30.42 10.81 -20.08
C LYS A 37 -31.56 10.09 -20.82
N HIS A 38 -32.79 10.33 -20.37
CA HIS A 38 -34.01 9.97 -21.08
C HIS A 38 -34.19 10.87 -22.32
N GLY A 39 -34.44 10.28 -23.49
CA GLY A 39 -34.74 11.05 -24.70
C GLY A 39 -35.04 10.18 -25.93
N HIS A 40 -36.31 10.14 -26.30
CA HIS A 40 -36.94 9.45 -27.44
C HIS A 40 -36.38 9.81 -28.83
N ARG A 41 -36.39 8.89 -29.81
CA ARG A 41 -37.45 8.70 -30.85
C ARG A 41 -37.01 7.78 -32.02
N ALA A 42 -38.00 7.08 -32.62
CA ALA A 42 -38.02 6.25 -33.86
C ALA A 42 -37.69 4.75 -33.69
N SER A 43 -38.38 3.75 -34.25
CA SER A 43 -39.35 3.64 -35.36
C SER A 43 -40.25 2.38 -35.16
N PRO A 44 -41.48 2.30 -35.72
CA PRO A 44 -42.53 1.33 -35.31
C PRO A 44 -42.27 -0.17 -35.59
N ARG A 45 -41.16 -0.55 -36.23
CA ARG A 45 -40.82 -1.96 -36.51
C ARG A 45 -39.91 -2.62 -35.47
N ALA A 46 -39.34 -1.85 -34.53
CA ALA A 46 -38.61 -2.40 -33.38
C ALA A 46 -39.54 -2.86 -32.23
N LEU A 47 -40.86 -2.66 -32.38
CA LEU A 47 -41.87 -2.91 -31.34
C LEU A 47 -42.09 -4.40 -31.01
N LEU A 48 -41.51 -5.34 -31.77
CA LEU A 48 -41.61 -6.78 -31.45
C LEU A 48 -40.45 -7.33 -30.60
N VAL A 49 -39.42 -6.51 -30.31
CA VAL A 49 -38.31 -6.87 -29.39
C VAL A 49 -38.31 -5.99 -28.13
N ALA A 50 -39.22 -5.02 -28.03
CA ALA A 50 -39.26 -4.09 -26.93
C ALA A 50 -40.52 -4.26 -26.07
N GLN A 51 -40.33 -4.94 -24.93
CA GLN A 51 -40.67 -4.48 -23.57
C GLN A 51 -41.29 -5.58 -22.70
N ALA A 52 -40.43 -6.23 -21.91
CA ALA A 52 -40.77 -6.48 -20.51
C ALA A 52 -40.20 -5.30 -19.70
N PRO A 53 -41.04 -4.36 -19.23
CA PRO A 53 -40.58 -3.22 -18.46
C PRO A 53 -40.37 -3.61 -16.98
N ALA A 54 -39.48 -2.87 -16.32
CA ALA A 54 -39.43 -2.67 -14.87
C ALA A 54 -39.22 -3.90 -13.98
N ALA A 55 -37.95 -4.26 -13.78
CA ALA A 55 -37.44 -4.67 -12.48
C ALA A 55 -36.14 -3.93 -12.17
N ALA A 56 -36.13 -2.61 -12.38
CA ALA A 56 -35.08 -1.72 -11.93
C ALA A 56 -35.42 -1.18 -10.53
N SER A 57 -35.55 -2.08 -9.56
CA SER A 57 -35.00 -1.82 -8.23
C SER A 57 -33.66 -2.50 -8.25
N ALA A 58 -32.59 -1.74 -8.11
CA ALA A 58 -31.24 -2.28 -7.94
C ALA A 58 -31.27 -3.23 -6.73
N ALA A 59 -31.47 -4.51 -6.99
CA ALA A 59 -31.10 -5.53 -6.04
C ALA A 59 -29.61 -5.34 -5.80
N LEU A 60 -29.24 -5.25 -4.53
CA LEU A 60 -27.84 -5.27 -4.06
C LEU A 60 -27.06 -6.44 -4.71
N ILE A 61 -27.77 -7.48 -5.18
CA ILE A 61 -27.25 -8.67 -5.85
C ILE A 61 -28.00 -8.85 -7.17
N ALA A 62 -27.29 -8.67 -8.30
CA ALA A 62 -27.82 -8.99 -9.63
C ALA A 62 -28.00 -10.51 -9.81
N THR A 63 -28.98 -10.92 -10.61
CA THR A 63 -29.11 -12.32 -11.05
C THR A 63 -27.87 -12.72 -11.86
N PRO A 64 -27.47 -14.00 -11.88
CA PRO A 64 -26.25 -14.44 -12.57
C PRO A 64 -26.22 -14.04 -14.05
N LEU A 65 -27.38 -14.04 -14.72
CA LEU A 65 -27.50 -13.61 -16.11
C LEU A 65 -27.29 -12.09 -16.26
N ALA A 66 -27.97 -11.28 -15.43
CA ALA A 66 -27.82 -9.83 -15.47
C ALA A 66 -26.39 -9.37 -15.09
N GLY A 67 -25.73 -10.09 -14.17
CA GLY A 67 -24.34 -9.84 -13.80
C GLY A 67 -23.36 -10.14 -14.94
N TYR A 68 -23.60 -11.22 -15.69
CA TYR A 68 -22.81 -11.55 -16.88
C TYR A 68 -22.97 -10.51 -17.99
N ASP A 69 -24.19 -10.07 -18.28
CA ASP A 69 -24.44 -9.02 -19.27
C ASP A 69 -23.74 -7.70 -18.91
N GLY A 70 -23.74 -7.35 -17.61
CA GLY A 70 -23.00 -6.20 -17.10
C GLY A 70 -21.49 -6.34 -17.25
N ALA A 71 -20.94 -7.54 -16.98
CA ALA A 71 -19.52 -7.85 -17.15
C ALA A 71 -19.09 -7.75 -18.62
N VAL A 72 -19.91 -8.25 -19.55
CA VAL A 72 -19.69 -8.15 -20.99
C VAL A 72 -19.70 -6.68 -21.44
N ALA A 73 -20.68 -5.89 -21.00
CA ALA A 73 -20.75 -4.46 -21.31
C ALA A 73 -19.51 -3.69 -20.80
N ALA A 74 -19.05 -3.98 -19.59
CA ALA A 74 -17.81 -3.43 -19.05
C ALA A 74 -16.58 -3.87 -19.87
N GLY A 75 -16.53 -5.12 -20.31
CA GLY A 75 -15.48 -5.66 -21.19
C GLY A 75 -15.40 -4.94 -22.53
N VAL A 76 -16.53 -4.67 -23.18
CA VAL A 76 -16.58 -3.90 -24.44
C VAL A 76 -16.05 -2.49 -24.25
N LYS A 77 -16.42 -1.83 -23.14
CA LYS A 77 -15.90 -0.48 -22.82
C LYS A 77 -14.38 -0.51 -22.62
N LYS A 78 -13.86 -1.51 -21.93
CA LYS A 78 -12.42 -1.68 -21.69
C LYS A 78 -11.62 -1.98 -22.95
N ALA A 79 -12.14 -2.83 -23.84
CA ALA A 79 -11.49 -3.18 -25.11
C ALA A 79 -11.28 -1.95 -26.04
N ASN A 80 -12.20 -0.99 -25.98
CA ASN A 80 -12.18 0.22 -26.79
C ASN A 80 -11.37 1.37 -26.17
N MET A 81 -10.81 1.22 -24.97
CA MET A 81 -10.00 2.28 -24.36
C MET A 81 -8.67 2.51 -25.11
N PRO A 82 -8.18 3.76 -25.13
CA PRO A 82 -6.88 4.08 -25.71
C PRO A 82 -5.75 3.46 -24.86
N VAL A 83 -4.70 3.00 -25.54
CA VAL A 83 -3.56 2.30 -24.93
C VAL A 83 -2.93 3.12 -23.79
N ASN A 84 -2.77 4.43 -23.99
CA ASN A 84 -2.17 5.33 -22.99
C ASN A 84 -2.96 5.34 -21.68
N LYS A 85 -4.30 5.31 -21.76
CA LYS A 85 -5.17 5.30 -20.58
C LYS A 85 -5.11 3.95 -19.86
N ILE A 86 -5.15 2.84 -20.61
CA ILE A 86 -5.01 1.49 -20.06
C ILE A 86 -3.66 1.38 -19.33
N PHE A 87 -2.57 1.81 -19.97
CA PHE A 87 -1.23 1.73 -19.40
C PHE A 87 -1.12 2.50 -18.07
N LEU A 88 -1.62 3.74 -18.03
CA LEU A 88 -1.51 4.59 -16.85
C LEU A 88 -2.39 4.09 -15.68
N LEU A 89 -3.62 3.64 -15.99
CA LEU A 89 -4.50 2.98 -15.01
C LEU A 89 -3.91 1.65 -14.52
N SER A 90 -3.19 0.92 -15.38
CA SER A 90 -2.51 -0.31 -15.00
C SER A 90 -1.26 -0.09 -14.16
N ILE A 91 -0.49 0.98 -14.39
CA ILE A 91 0.59 1.38 -13.46
C ILE A 91 0.01 1.62 -12.07
N LEU A 92 -1.06 2.40 -11.99
CA LEU A 92 -1.73 2.72 -10.74
C LEU A 92 -2.21 1.44 -10.02
N SER A 93 -2.87 0.52 -10.73
CA SER A 93 -3.27 -0.78 -10.16
C SER A 93 -2.07 -1.59 -9.65
N GLY A 94 -0.95 -1.61 -10.39
CA GLY A 94 0.28 -2.28 -9.96
C GLY A 94 0.82 -1.73 -8.64
N VAL A 95 0.80 -0.41 -8.47
CA VAL A 95 1.21 0.24 -7.21
C VAL A 95 0.29 -0.19 -6.05
N HIS A 96 -1.02 -0.25 -6.26
CA HIS A 96 -1.99 -0.68 -5.22
C HIS A 96 -1.77 -2.14 -4.78
N ILE A 97 -1.55 -3.05 -5.72
CA ILE A 97 -1.28 -4.46 -5.40
C ILE A 97 0.06 -4.60 -4.64
N ALA A 98 1.10 -3.90 -5.09
CA ALA A 98 2.39 -3.89 -4.40
C ALA A 98 2.30 -3.26 -3.01
N PHE A 99 1.43 -2.27 -2.80
CA PHE A 99 1.16 -1.70 -1.49
C PHE A 99 0.46 -2.69 -0.55
N GLY A 100 -0.54 -3.45 -1.04
CA GLY A 100 -1.13 -4.55 -0.27
C GLY A 100 -0.09 -5.60 0.12
N ALA A 101 0.80 -5.98 -0.80
CA ALA A 101 1.90 -6.90 -0.52
C ALA A 101 2.89 -6.32 0.53
N PHE A 102 3.13 -5.01 0.51
CA PHE A 102 3.94 -4.35 1.53
C PHE A 102 3.27 -4.41 2.91
N LEU A 103 1.97 -4.10 3.01
CA LEU A 103 1.22 -4.19 4.27
C LEU A 103 1.20 -5.62 4.83
N MET A 104 1.03 -6.63 3.97
CA MET A 104 1.12 -8.03 4.35
C MET A 104 2.44 -8.38 5.04
N VAL A 105 3.56 -7.89 4.53
CA VAL A 105 4.88 -8.14 5.13
C VAL A 105 5.09 -7.31 6.39
N SER A 106 4.67 -6.05 6.40
CA SER A 106 4.83 -5.17 7.57
C SER A 106 3.92 -5.55 8.74
N VAL A 107 2.70 -6.01 8.50
CA VAL A 107 1.75 -6.40 9.57
C VAL A 107 1.88 -7.89 9.90
N GLY A 108 1.83 -8.76 8.88
CA GLY A 108 1.88 -10.20 9.07
C GLY A 108 3.29 -10.75 9.34
N GLY A 109 4.33 -10.05 8.89
CA GLY A 109 5.73 -10.44 9.08
C GLY A 109 6.40 -9.86 10.34
N ALA A 110 5.89 -8.76 10.91
CA ALA A 110 6.52 -8.09 12.06
C ALA A 110 6.15 -8.67 13.44
N CYS A 111 5.48 -9.83 13.48
CA CYS A 111 4.99 -10.47 14.70
C CYS A 111 5.68 -11.83 14.97
N PRO A 112 6.96 -11.86 15.38
CA PRO A 112 7.71 -13.11 15.58
C PRO A 112 7.15 -13.97 16.72
N GLY A 113 6.59 -13.35 17.77
CA GLY A 113 5.95 -14.08 18.87
C GLY A 113 4.72 -14.88 18.42
N LEU A 114 3.92 -14.32 17.50
CA LEU A 114 2.73 -15.01 16.99
C LEU A 114 3.10 -16.17 16.05
N ALA A 115 4.19 -16.02 15.29
CA ALA A 115 4.71 -17.10 14.44
C ALA A 115 5.20 -18.30 15.26
N ALA A 116 5.78 -18.06 16.46
CA ALA A 116 6.26 -19.11 17.34
C ALA A 116 5.13 -19.82 18.11
N THR A 117 4.12 -19.07 18.56
CA THR A 117 3.01 -19.65 19.35
C THR A 117 1.93 -20.28 18.47
N ASN A 118 1.56 -19.65 17.36
CA ASN A 118 0.45 -20.08 16.51
C ASN A 118 0.70 -19.71 15.03
N PRO A 119 1.43 -20.56 14.27
CA PRO A 119 1.80 -20.26 12.89
C PRO A 119 0.58 -20.11 11.96
N GLY A 120 -0.52 -20.82 12.22
CA GLY A 120 -1.75 -20.71 11.42
C GLY A 120 -2.37 -19.31 11.48
N LEU A 121 -2.45 -18.71 12.68
CA LEU A 121 -3.04 -17.38 12.86
C LEU A 121 -2.18 -16.29 12.20
N GLN A 122 -0.86 -16.44 12.26
CA GLN A 122 0.07 -15.55 11.56
C GLN A 122 -0.15 -15.57 10.04
N LYS A 123 -0.38 -16.75 9.45
CA LYS A 123 -0.69 -16.87 8.02
C LYS A 123 -2.06 -16.31 7.64
N MET A 124 -3.07 -16.42 8.51
CA MET A 124 -4.38 -15.79 8.27
C MET A 124 -4.27 -14.26 8.21
N ILE A 125 -3.56 -13.65 9.17
CA ILE A 125 -3.32 -12.20 9.18
C ILE A 125 -2.54 -11.79 7.93
N PHE A 126 -1.50 -12.55 7.57
CA PHE A 126 -0.72 -12.32 6.36
C PHE A 126 -1.61 -12.32 5.10
N GLY A 127 -2.48 -13.32 4.95
CA GLY A 127 -3.42 -13.39 3.82
C GLY A 127 -4.49 -12.29 3.82
N ALA A 128 -4.99 -11.90 4.99
CA ALA A 128 -6.05 -10.90 5.12
C ALA A 128 -5.62 -9.49 4.68
N PHE A 129 -4.40 -9.07 5.03
CA PHE A 129 -3.91 -7.71 4.71
C PHE A 129 -3.21 -7.61 3.34
N GLY A 130 -2.91 -8.72 2.69
CA GLY A 130 -2.22 -8.73 1.40
C GLY A 130 -3.14 -8.44 0.22
N LEU A 131 -3.61 -9.51 -0.40
CA LEU A 131 -4.39 -9.46 -1.63
C LEU A 131 -5.72 -8.67 -1.47
N PRO A 132 -6.53 -8.87 -0.41
CA PRO A 132 -7.82 -8.18 -0.28
C PRO A 132 -7.67 -6.66 -0.23
N PHE A 133 -6.64 -6.16 0.46
CA PHE A 133 -6.39 -4.73 0.59
C PHE A 133 -5.96 -4.11 -0.75
N GLY A 134 -5.02 -4.75 -1.45
CA GLY A 134 -4.56 -4.27 -2.76
C GLY A 134 -5.68 -4.29 -3.82
N LEU A 135 -6.52 -5.33 -3.80
CA LEU A 135 -7.69 -5.43 -4.67
C LEU A 135 -8.73 -4.36 -4.35
N MET A 136 -9.06 -4.15 -3.07
CA MET A 136 -10.06 -3.14 -2.68
C MET A 136 -9.64 -1.73 -3.10
N MET A 137 -8.38 -1.38 -2.91
CA MET A 137 -7.86 -0.08 -3.37
C MET A 137 -7.99 0.09 -4.87
N THR A 138 -7.62 -0.94 -5.64
CA THR A 138 -7.73 -0.94 -7.11
C THR A 138 -9.18 -0.79 -7.58
N LEU A 139 -10.12 -1.46 -6.91
CA LEU A 139 -11.55 -1.38 -7.23
C LEU A 139 -12.12 0.01 -6.96
N VAL A 140 -11.75 0.64 -5.84
CA VAL A 140 -12.22 1.99 -5.49
C VAL A 140 -11.68 3.05 -6.43
N THR A 141 -10.42 2.95 -6.88
CA THR A 141 -9.86 3.88 -7.87
C THR A 141 -10.32 3.61 -9.30
N GLY A 142 -10.94 2.47 -9.57
CA GLY A 142 -11.27 2.04 -10.94
C GLY A 142 -10.03 1.79 -11.79
N ALA A 143 -8.90 1.41 -11.16
CA ALA A 143 -7.65 1.16 -11.85
C ALA A 143 -7.70 -0.20 -12.61
N GLU A 144 -6.93 -0.32 -13.69
CA GLU A 144 -7.01 -1.46 -14.60
C GLU A 144 -6.02 -2.57 -14.20
N LEU A 145 -6.54 -3.59 -13.51
CA LEU A 145 -5.79 -4.79 -13.15
C LEU A 145 -5.87 -5.83 -14.27
N PHE A 146 -4.72 -6.44 -14.61
CA PHE A 146 -4.61 -7.47 -15.64
C PHE A 146 -5.60 -8.62 -15.46
N THR A 147 -5.77 -9.14 -14.25
CA THR A 147 -6.66 -10.29 -13.98
C THR A 147 -8.13 -9.94 -14.19
N GLY A 148 -8.57 -8.76 -13.71
CA GLY A 148 -9.93 -8.27 -13.90
C GLY A 148 -10.22 -7.87 -15.35
N ASN A 149 -9.26 -7.21 -16.01
CA ASN A 149 -9.36 -6.85 -17.42
C ASN A 149 -9.43 -8.10 -18.31
N THR A 150 -8.66 -9.14 -17.97
CA THR A 150 -8.71 -10.43 -18.65
C THR A 150 -10.10 -11.03 -18.56
N ALA A 151 -10.69 -11.13 -17.37
CA ALA A 151 -12.03 -11.70 -17.21
C ALA A 151 -13.12 -10.95 -17.99
N LEU A 152 -13.09 -9.61 -17.98
CA LEU A 152 -14.13 -8.80 -18.63
C LEU A 152 -13.98 -8.78 -20.15
N VAL A 153 -12.77 -8.59 -20.66
CA VAL A 153 -12.54 -8.52 -22.12
C VAL A 153 -12.67 -9.89 -22.77
N THR A 154 -12.32 -10.99 -22.09
CA THR A 154 -12.59 -12.34 -22.63
C THR A 154 -14.07 -12.62 -22.73
N ALA A 155 -14.88 -12.24 -21.72
CA ALA A 155 -16.34 -12.36 -21.80
C ALA A 155 -16.91 -11.58 -23.01
N ALA A 156 -16.40 -10.38 -23.27
CA ALA A 156 -16.79 -9.61 -24.45
C ALA A 156 -16.38 -10.26 -25.79
N VAL A 157 -15.24 -10.95 -25.84
CA VAL A 157 -14.79 -11.70 -27.03
C VAL A 157 -15.63 -12.95 -27.26
N LEU A 158 -15.98 -13.68 -26.19
CA LEU A 158 -16.85 -14.86 -26.27
C LEU A 158 -18.24 -14.52 -26.81
N GLU A 159 -18.76 -13.34 -26.45
CA GLU A 159 -20.02 -12.79 -26.99
C GLU A 159 -19.88 -12.16 -28.39
N GLY A 160 -18.68 -12.18 -29.00
CA GLY A 160 -18.43 -11.57 -30.31
C GLY A 160 -18.51 -10.04 -30.33
N LYS A 161 -18.53 -9.38 -29.16
CA LYS A 161 -18.64 -7.91 -29.02
C LYS A 161 -17.28 -7.22 -28.94
N ALA A 162 -16.19 -7.98 -28.83
CA ALA A 162 -14.81 -7.50 -28.89
C ALA A 162 -13.97 -8.41 -29.79
N SER A 163 -12.90 -7.87 -30.36
CA SER A 163 -12.02 -8.63 -31.26
C SER A 163 -10.81 -9.23 -30.53
N LEU A 164 -10.33 -10.38 -31.00
CA LEU A 164 -9.09 -11.02 -30.51
C LEU A 164 -7.85 -10.10 -30.49
N PRO A 165 -7.57 -9.26 -31.52
CA PRO A 165 -6.45 -8.33 -31.44
C PRO A 165 -6.62 -7.26 -30.34
N GLN A 166 -7.84 -6.81 -30.05
CA GLN A 166 -8.11 -5.89 -28.94
C GLN A 166 -7.85 -6.54 -27.58
N LEU A 167 -8.15 -7.83 -27.45
CA LEU A 167 -7.84 -8.62 -26.25
C LEU A 167 -6.32 -8.69 -26.02
N LEU A 168 -5.55 -9.12 -27.03
CA LEU A 168 -4.09 -9.24 -26.93
C LEU A 168 -3.42 -7.91 -26.62
N LYS A 169 -3.84 -6.82 -27.29
CA LYS A 169 -3.39 -5.45 -26.99
C LYS A 169 -3.61 -5.12 -25.52
N SER A 170 -4.82 -5.37 -25.01
CA SER A 170 -5.20 -5.04 -23.64
C SER A 170 -4.42 -5.87 -22.62
N TRP A 171 -4.16 -7.14 -22.91
CA TRP A 171 -3.34 -8.02 -22.05
C TRP A 171 -1.91 -7.52 -21.92
N ILE A 172 -1.23 -7.29 -23.03
CA ILE A 172 0.18 -6.86 -23.02
C ILE A 172 0.33 -5.51 -22.32
N VAL A 173 -0.56 -4.56 -22.62
CA VAL A 173 -0.51 -3.21 -22.04
C VAL A 173 -0.82 -3.23 -20.54
N SER A 174 -1.87 -3.95 -20.12
CA SER A 174 -2.22 -4.01 -18.70
C SER A 174 -1.21 -4.79 -17.86
N PHE A 175 -0.67 -5.89 -18.39
CA PHE A 175 0.38 -6.67 -17.74
C PHE A 175 1.66 -5.84 -17.56
N SER A 176 2.14 -5.19 -18.63
CA SER A 176 3.33 -4.34 -18.57
C SER A 176 3.14 -3.16 -17.61
N GLY A 177 1.97 -2.50 -17.63
CA GLY A 177 1.65 -1.43 -16.68
C GLY A 177 1.67 -1.90 -15.23
N ASN A 178 1.00 -3.03 -14.91
CA ASN A 178 0.99 -3.59 -13.56
C ASN A 178 2.41 -3.97 -13.07
N PHE A 179 3.24 -4.51 -13.96
CA PHE A 179 4.62 -4.84 -13.66
C PHE A 179 5.46 -3.60 -13.34
N VAL A 180 5.37 -2.56 -14.18
CA VAL A 180 6.07 -1.28 -13.96
C VAL A 180 5.64 -0.62 -12.65
N GLY A 181 4.33 -0.58 -12.36
CA GLY A 181 3.82 -0.04 -11.10
C GLY A 181 4.32 -0.81 -9.87
N SER A 182 4.38 -2.14 -9.98
CA SER A 182 4.89 -2.98 -8.89
C SER A 182 6.38 -2.76 -8.63
N LEU A 183 7.19 -2.64 -9.71
CA LEU A 183 8.62 -2.33 -9.60
C LEU A 183 8.87 -0.94 -9.02
N PHE A 184 8.09 0.05 -9.43
CA PHE A 184 8.17 1.40 -8.88
C PHE A 184 7.96 1.40 -7.36
N MET A 185 6.92 0.71 -6.90
CA MET A 185 6.62 0.61 -5.48
C MET A 185 7.72 -0.17 -4.72
N ALA A 186 8.21 -1.27 -5.29
CA ALA A 186 9.31 -2.03 -4.70
C ALA A 186 10.60 -1.20 -4.58
N ALA A 187 10.95 -0.44 -5.62
CA ALA A 187 12.08 0.48 -5.61
C ALA A 187 11.92 1.56 -4.53
N MET A 188 10.72 2.12 -4.40
CA MET A 188 10.44 3.11 -3.37
C MET A 188 10.59 2.54 -1.96
N VAL A 189 10.00 1.37 -1.67
CA VAL A 189 10.17 0.69 -0.36
C VAL A 189 11.65 0.42 -0.08
N ARG A 190 12.40 0.00 -1.11
CA ARG A 190 13.84 -0.27 -0.98
C ARG A 190 14.64 0.98 -0.60
N LEU A 191 14.28 2.14 -1.16
CA LEU A 191 14.89 3.44 -0.86
C LEU A 191 14.49 3.92 0.56
N LEU A 192 13.21 3.83 0.90
CA LEU A 192 12.71 4.18 2.23
C LEU A 192 13.39 3.38 3.34
N ARG A 193 13.57 2.07 3.14
CA ARG A 193 14.31 1.22 4.09
C ARG A 193 15.78 1.65 4.26
N ARG A 194 16.45 2.13 3.20
CA ARG A 194 17.83 2.66 3.34
C ARG A 194 17.84 3.95 4.15
N ALA A 195 16.90 4.85 3.90
CA ALA A 195 16.80 6.11 4.62
C ALA A 195 16.53 5.88 6.11
N GLN A 196 15.61 4.98 6.45
CA GLN A 196 15.33 4.61 7.84
C GLN A 196 16.56 4.01 8.54
N PHE A 197 17.27 3.09 7.89
CA PHE A 197 18.51 2.51 8.44
C PHE A 197 19.59 3.57 8.69
N ALA A 198 19.71 4.58 7.81
CA ALA A 198 20.64 5.69 8.00
C ALA A 198 20.28 6.56 9.22
N THR A 199 19.00 6.89 9.39
CA THR A 199 18.49 7.64 10.56
C THR A 199 18.67 6.85 11.85
N ASP A 200 18.41 5.55 11.83
CA ASP A 200 18.60 4.67 12.98
C ASP A 200 20.07 4.58 13.40
N LEU A 201 20.99 4.45 12.43
CA LEU A 201 22.42 4.46 12.71
C LEU A 201 22.87 5.80 13.28
N ALA A 202 22.30 6.92 12.82
CA ALA A 202 22.56 8.24 13.36
C ALA A 202 22.05 8.38 14.80
N CYS A 203 20.83 7.88 15.07
CA CYS A 203 20.23 7.87 16.41
C CYS A 203 21.03 7.00 17.40
N VAL A 204 21.42 5.77 17.01
CA VAL A 204 22.23 4.88 17.85
C VAL A 204 23.61 5.48 18.12
N LYS A 205 24.28 6.04 17.10
CA LYS A 205 25.55 6.75 17.28
C LYS A 205 25.40 7.98 18.19
N GLY A 206 24.29 8.70 18.08
CA GLY A 206 23.93 9.81 18.97
C GLY A 206 23.76 9.37 20.42
N LEU A 207 23.00 8.29 20.66
CA LEU A 207 22.81 7.72 22.00
C LEU A 207 24.13 7.23 22.60
N GLN A 208 24.97 6.57 21.82
CA GLN A 208 26.30 6.15 22.27
C GLN A 208 27.22 7.33 22.59
N ARG A 209 27.12 8.44 21.84
CA ARG A 209 27.85 9.67 22.14
C ARG A 209 27.36 10.30 23.45
N SER A 210 26.06 10.42 23.65
CA SER A 210 25.49 10.94 24.90
C SER A 210 25.85 10.07 26.10
N ALA A 211 25.80 8.74 25.96
CA ALA A 211 26.23 7.81 27.00
C ALA A 211 27.73 7.92 27.31
N ARG A 212 28.60 8.13 26.29
CA ARG A 212 30.03 8.37 26.50
C ARG A 212 30.31 9.71 27.20
N VAL A 213 29.60 10.77 26.83
CA VAL A 213 29.74 12.09 27.45
C VAL A 213 29.32 12.03 28.92
N GLU A 214 28.20 11.37 29.23
CA GLU A 214 27.74 11.20 30.61
C GLU A 214 28.75 10.39 31.44
N ALA A 215 29.30 9.30 30.88
CA ALA A 215 30.35 8.51 31.52
C ALA A 215 31.69 9.26 31.68
N ALA A 216 31.97 10.26 30.84
CA ALA A 216 33.12 11.15 31.01
C ALA A 216 32.86 12.20 32.11
N ARG A 217 31.65 12.78 32.15
CA ARG A 217 31.22 13.75 33.17
C ARG A 217 31.25 13.15 34.58
N LEU A 218 30.78 11.92 34.72
CA LEU A 218 30.83 11.17 35.99
C LEU A 218 32.25 10.84 36.44
N ARG A 219 33.19 10.63 35.51
CA ARG A 219 34.62 10.42 35.83
C ARG A 219 35.30 11.69 36.29
N VAL A 220 35.03 12.83 35.65
CA VAL A 220 35.56 14.14 36.08
C VAL A 220 34.98 14.52 37.45
N SER A 221 33.70 14.27 37.70
CA SER A 221 33.06 14.49 39.01
C SER A 221 33.70 13.64 40.11
N LYS A 222 33.98 12.34 39.85
CA LYS A 222 34.69 11.47 40.80
C LYS A 222 36.14 11.90 41.06
N CYS A 223 36.88 12.36 40.04
CA CYS A 223 38.22 12.93 40.24
C CYS A 223 38.18 14.21 41.08
N SER A 224 37.20 15.09 40.85
CA SER A 224 37.04 16.31 41.65
C SER A 224 36.72 16.01 43.11
N ILE A 225 35.88 15.00 43.38
CA ILE A 225 35.56 14.55 44.75
C ILE A 225 36.78 13.89 45.42
N CYS A 226 37.57 13.10 44.67
CA CYS A 226 38.79 12.48 45.18
C CYS A 226 39.84 13.53 45.58
N SER A 227 39.99 14.58 44.77
CA SER A 227 40.94 15.67 45.02
C SER A 227 40.51 16.57 46.19
N THR A 228 39.21 16.74 46.44
CA THR A 228 38.73 17.44 47.64
C THR A 228 38.84 16.60 48.91
N SER A 229 38.67 15.27 48.85
CA SER A 229 38.89 14.40 50.01
C SER A 229 40.36 14.28 50.45
N GLU A 230 41.33 14.39 49.53
CA GLU A 230 42.75 14.52 49.92
C GLU A 230 43.08 15.89 50.51
N LEU A 231 42.44 16.97 50.08
CA LEU A 231 42.60 18.30 50.71
C LEU A 231 41.98 18.36 52.11
N THR A 232 40.87 17.66 52.38
CA THR A 232 40.28 17.59 53.74
C THR A 232 41.11 16.70 54.68
N LEU A 233 41.78 15.67 54.17
CA LEU A 233 42.73 14.85 54.94
C LEU A 233 44.04 15.59 55.23
N PHE A 234 44.50 16.47 54.34
CA PHE A 234 45.65 17.34 54.62
C PHE A 234 45.32 18.52 55.56
N SER A 235 44.04 18.86 55.74
CA SER A 235 43.61 19.86 56.73
C SER A 235 43.35 19.27 58.13
N SER A 236 43.46 17.94 58.30
CA SER A 236 43.32 17.26 59.59
C SER A 236 44.62 16.60 60.07
N GLY A 237 45.76 16.99 59.50
CA GLY A 237 47.10 16.61 59.95
C GLY A 237 47.66 17.59 60.98
N GLY A 238 47.03 17.66 62.15
CA GLY A 238 47.51 18.39 63.31
C GLY A 238 46.97 17.74 64.56
N GLU A 239 47.87 17.10 65.31
CA GLU A 239 47.73 16.56 66.67
C GLU A 239 47.24 15.10 66.83
N ASP A 240 48.23 14.26 67.16
CA ASP A 240 48.26 13.24 68.21
C ASP A 240 47.69 11.82 67.99
N GLY A 241 48.62 10.87 67.82
CA GLY A 241 48.94 9.94 68.91
C GLY A 241 48.13 8.63 69.06
N ALA A 242 48.88 7.52 69.01
CA ALA A 242 48.64 6.21 69.61
C ALA A 242 47.94 5.11 68.79
N CYS A 243 48.71 4.03 68.62
CA CYS A 243 48.38 2.75 68.01
C CYS A 243 47.71 1.83 69.05
N GLY A 244 46.64 1.13 68.64
CA GLY A 244 45.95 0.10 69.40
C GLY A 244 44.90 -0.59 68.53
#